data_AF-A0A424M176-F1
#
_entry.id   AF-A0A424M176-F1
#
_cell.length_a   1.000
_cell.length_b   1.000
_cell.length_c   1.000
_cell.angle_alpha   90.00
_cell.angle_beta   90.00
_cell.angle_gamma   90.00
#
_symmetry.space_group_name_H-M   'P 1'
#
loop_
_entity.id
_entity.type
_entity.pdbx_description
1 polymer ?
#
loop_
_entity_poly.entity_id
_entity_poly.type
_entity_poly.pdbx_seq_one_letter_code
_entity_poly.pdbx_strand_id
1 'polypeptide(L)'
;MPEKLDPFNKIGLCFSGGGYRATFFALGVLSYLDNVDYHGKSILKSVIALSTVSGGTLTGVGYAKAVQSPDYDFKTFFKSFYHTFTPKNDKLLETAIAKLEDDKVWEANPYKKRSLINAFA
;
A
#
# COMPACT_ATOMS: atom_id res chain seq x y z
N MET A 1 38.77 -3.25 -4.23
CA MET A 1 38.12 -1.95 -4.54
C MET A 1 36.72 -2.02 -3.95
N PRO A 2 36.23 -1.02 -3.21
CA PRO A 2 34.85 -1.02 -2.75
C PRO A 2 33.92 -1.05 -3.97
N GLU A 3 32.89 -1.88 -3.89
CA GLU A 3 31.87 -1.98 -4.94
C GLU A 3 31.26 -0.59 -5.15
N LYS A 4 31.19 -0.13 -6.41
CA LYS A 4 30.59 1.16 -6.73
C LYS A 4 29.10 1.07 -6.39
N LEU A 5 28.61 1.93 -5.51
CA LEU A 5 27.19 2.00 -5.17
C LEU A 5 26.37 2.24 -6.44
N ASP A 6 25.49 1.31 -6.76
CA ASP A 6 24.47 1.44 -7.80
C ASP A 6 23.09 1.55 -7.12
N PRO A 7 22.54 2.77 -6.96
CA PRO A 7 21.27 2.99 -6.28
C PRO A 7 20.14 2.17 -6.91
N PHE A 8 19.19 1.72 -6.09
CA PHE A 8 17.97 1.03 -6.54
C PHE A 8 18.14 -0.27 -7.34
N ASN A 9 19.35 -0.82 -7.38
CA ASN A 9 19.59 -2.12 -8.02
C ASN A 9 19.09 -3.30 -7.17
N LYS A 10 19.10 -3.14 -5.85
CA LYS A 10 18.53 -4.10 -4.88
C LYS A 10 17.75 -3.34 -3.81
N ILE A 11 16.47 -3.65 -3.69
CA ILE A 11 15.55 -2.99 -2.77
C ILE A 11 14.93 -4.02 -1.84
N GLY A 12 14.92 -3.71 -0.54
CA GLY A 12 14.08 -4.37 0.44
C GLY A 12 12.88 -3.48 0.75
N LEU A 13 11.66 -4.03 0.75
CA LEU A 13 10.46 -3.31 1.17
C LEU A 13 9.99 -3.81 2.53
N CYS A 14 9.57 -2.88 3.38
CA CYS A 14 9.00 -3.16 4.69
C CYS A 14 7.56 -2.63 4.72
N PHE A 15 6.58 -3.52 4.85
CA PHE A 15 5.17 -3.14 5.00
C PHE A 15 4.70 -3.33 6.45
N SER A 16 4.39 -2.20 7.09
CA SER A 16 3.88 -2.16 8.46
C SER A 16 2.45 -2.71 8.57
N GLY A 17 2.00 -2.89 9.82
CA GLY A 17 0.62 -3.24 10.16
C GLY A 17 -0.32 -2.04 10.08
N GLY A 18 -1.61 -2.28 10.39
CA GLY A 18 -2.65 -1.26 10.32
C GLY A 18 -3.95 -1.70 9.63
N GLY A 19 -4.21 -3.02 9.58
CA GLY A 19 -5.39 -3.59 8.93
C GLY A 19 -5.44 -3.29 7.43
N TYR A 20 -6.65 -3.17 6.88
CA TYR A 20 -6.84 -2.96 5.44
C TYR A 20 -6.21 -1.67 4.89
N ARG A 21 -6.06 -0.62 5.72
CA ARG A 21 -5.31 0.59 5.32
C ARG A 21 -3.89 0.25 4.91
N ALA A 22 -3.21 -0.56 5.72
CA ALA A 22 -1.84 -0.97 5.44
C ALA A 22 -1.76 -1.88 4.21
N THR A 23 -2.76 -2.75 4.01
CA THR A 23 -2.89 -3.58 2.81
C THR A 23 -2.94 -2.75 1.54
N PHE A 24 -3.86 -1.78 1.46
CA PHE A 24 -4.03 -0.96 0.25
C PHE A 24 -2.93 0.08 0.08
N PHE A 25 -2.38 0.62 1.17
CA PHE A 25 -1.18 1.45 1.10
C PHE A 25 -0.01 0.67 0.49
N ALA A 26 0.26 -0.55 0.97
CA ALA A 26 1.30 -1.41 0.40
C ALA A 26 1.04 -1.73 -1.07
N LEU A 27 -0.21 -1.99 -1.45
CA LEU A 27 -0.60 -2.23 -2.85
C LEU A 27 -0.33 -1.00 -3.72
N GLY A 28 -0.63 0.20 -3.21
CA GLY A 28 -0.32 1.48 -3.86
C GLY A 28 1.19 1.71 -4.00
N VAL A 29 2.00 1.37 -2.99
CA VAL A 29 3.46 1.44 -3.06
C VAL A 29 3.99 0.55 -4.18
N LEU A 30 3.53 -0.71 -4.26
CA LEU A 30 3.93 -1.60 -5.36
C LEU A 30 3.52 -1.03 -6.72
N SER A 31 2.32 -0.46 -6.82
CA SER A 31 1.86 0.17 -8.06
C SER A 31 2.69 1.39 -8.45
N TYR A 32 3.12 2.20 -7.49
CA TYR A 32 4.02 3.32 -7.76
C TYR A 32 5.37 2.81 -8.26
N LEU A 33 5.98 1.84 -7.57
CA LEU A 33 7.26 1.26 -7.97
C LEU A 33 7.19 0.57 -9.35
N ASP A 34 6.04 0.02 -9.72
CA ASP A 34 5.84 -0.55 -11.05
C ASP A 34 5.88 0.51 -12.16
N ASN A 35 5.35 1.71 -11.87
CA ASN A 35 5.28 2.82 -12.82
C ASN A 35 6.58 3.63 -12.92
N VAL A 36 7.48 3.54 -11.95
CA VAL A 36 8.76 4.27 -11.99
C VAL A 36 9.80 3.45 -12.74
N ASP A 37 10.30 4.00 -13.84
CA ASP A 37 11.43 3.45 -14.59
C ASP A 37 12.78 3.91 -13.99
N TYR A 38 13.72 2.98 -13.92
CA TYR A 38 15.12 3.25 -13.60
C TYR A 38 16.02 2.31 -14.42
N HIS A 39 16.87 2.89 -15.27
CA HIS A 39 17.70 2.18 -16.25
C HIS A 39 16.90 1.26 -17.19
N GLY A 40 15.73 1.71 -17.65
CA GLY A 40 14.91 0.98 -18.63
C GLY A 40 14.18 -0.24 -18.05
N LYS A 41 14.10 -0.35 -16.71
CA LYS A 41 13.25 -1.30 -16.00
C LYS A 41 12.46 -0.61 -14.91
N SER A 42 11.24 -1.10 -14.69
CA SER A 42 10.46 -0.80 -13.50
C SER A 42 11.28 -1.07 -12.22
N ILE A 43 11.29 -0.12 -11.29
CA ILE A 43 12.00 -0.24 -10.01
C ILE A 43 11.45 -1.41 -9.19
N LEU A 44 10.17 -1.77 -9.36
CA LEU A 44 9.56 -2.92 -8.70
C LEU A 44 10.33 -4.23 -8.98
N LYS A 45 10.95 -4.35 -10.17
CA LYS A 45 11.77 -5.53 -10.54
C LYS A 45 13.09 -5.63 -9.76
N SER A 46 13.50 -4.57 -9.08
CA SER A 46 14.69 -4.56 -8.22
C SER A 46 14.37 -4.92 -6.76
N VAL A 47 13.11 -5.21 -6.43
CA VAL A 47 12.71 -5.66 -5.09
C VAL A 47 13.10 -7.13 -4.90
N ILE A 48 14.03 -7.38 -3.98
CA ILE A 48 14.58 -8.72 -3.72
C ILE A 48 14.15 -9.30 -2.36
N ALA A 49 13.56 -8.47 -1.50
CA ALA A 49 13.14 -8.87 -0.16
C ALA A 49 11.89 -8.09 0.27
N LEU A 50 11.01 -8.78 0.98
CA LEU A 50 9.83 -8.22 1.62
C LEU A 50 9.85 -8.59 3.10
N SER A 51 9.68 -7.60 3.96
CA SER A 51 9.39 -7.78 5.39
C SER A 51 8.01 -7.20 5.66
N THR A 52 7.12 -7.97 6.27
CA THR A 52 5.73 -7.54 6.46
C THR A 52 5.18 -7.92 7.82
N VAL A 53 4.20 -7.16 8.30
CA VAL A 53 3.48 -7.47 9.53
C VAL A 53 1.99 -7.11 9.42
N SER A 54 1.12 -7.93 10.02
CA SER A 54 -0.33 -7.69 10.13
C SER A 54 -0.96 -7.40 8.76
N GLY A 55 -1.73 -6.31 8.60
CA GLY A 55 -2.41 -5.96 7.35
C GLY A 55 -1.48 -5.84 6.12
N GLY A 56 -0.22 -5.41 6.31
CA GLY A 56 0.78 -5.37 5.24
C GLY A 56 1.14 -6.75 4.70
N THR A 57 0.99 -7.81 5.50
CA THR A 57 1.26 -9.20 5.10
C THR A 57 0.30 -9.70 4.04
N LEU A 58 -0.94 -9.21 3.99
CA LEU A 58 -1.91 -9.60 2.97
C LEU A 58 -1.39 -9.27 1.56
N THR A 59 -0.94 -8.03 1.35
CA THR A 59 -0.33 -7.60 0.09
C THR A 59 1.02 -8.27 -0.12
N GLY A 60 1.85 -8.36 0.92
CA GLY A 60 3.18 -8.97 0.83
C GLY A 60 3.15 -10.42 0.34
N VAL A 61 2.32 -11.26 0.96
CA VAL A 61 2.15 -12.67 0.57
C VAL A 61 1.47 -12.79 -0.79
N GLY A 62 0.41 -12.00 -1.04
CA GLY A 62 -0.28 -12.00 -2.33
C GLY A 62 0.66 -11.67 -3.49
N TYR A 63 1.48 -10.63 -3.33
CA TYR A 63 2.48 -10.22 -4.31
C TYR A 63 3.59 -11.27 -4.44
N ALA A 64 4.16 -11.74 -3.33
CA ALA A 64 5.19 -12.77 -3.35
C ALA A 64 4.73 -14.06 -4.03
N LYS A 65 3.45 -14.44 -3.89
CA LYS A 65 2.88 -15.58 -4.61
C LYS A 65 2.67 -15.27 -6.10
N ALA A 66 2.19 -14.08 -6.44
CA ALA A 66 1.93 -13.68 -7.81
C ALA A 66 3.19 -13.66 -8.66
N VAL A 67 4.31 -13.12 -8.15
CA VAL A 67 5.59 -13.04 -8.89
C VAL A 67 6.22 -14.40 -9.18
N GLN A 68 5.80 -15.45 -8.48
CA GLN A 68 6.25 -16.83 -8.75
C GLN A 68 5.46 -17.49 -9.90
N SER A 69 4.40 -16.84 -10.38
CA SER A 69 3.61 -17.35 -11.52
C SER A 69 4.39 -17.15 -12.83
N PRO A 70 4.42 -18.15 -13.74
CA PRO A 70 5.06 -18.00 -15.06
C PRO A 70 4.46 -16.86 -15.89
N ASP A 71 3.14 -16.65 -15.76
CA ASP A 71 2.39 -15.64 -16.51
C ASP A 71 2.17 -14.36 -15.69
N TYR A 72 3.12 -14.03 -14.80
CA TYR A 72 3.00 -12.88 -13.93
C TYR A 72 2.93 -11.56 -14.70
N ASP A 73 1.86 -10.80 -14.47
CA ASP A 73 1.69 -9.42 -14.91
C ASP A 73 1.19 -8.57 -13.72
N PHE A 74 1.88 -7.45 -13.45
CA PHE A 74 1.58 -6.61 -12.29
C PHE A 74 0.17 -6.02 -12.37
N LYS A 75 -0.28 -5.57 -13.55
CA LYS A 75 -1.60 -4.93 -13.72
C LYS A 75 -2.73 -5.92 -13.45
N THR A 76 -2.57 -7.16 -13.92
CA THR A 76 -3.50 -8.26 -13.66
C THR A 76 -3.51 -8.61 -12.18
N PHE A 77 -2.35 -8.75 -11.55
CA PHE A 77 -2.23 -8.96 -10.10
C PHE A 77 -2.95 -7.87 -9.31
N PHE A 78 -2.66 -6.59 -9.59
CA PHE A 78 -3.23 -5.44 -8.89
C PHE A 78 -4.76 -5.50 -8.94
N LYS A 79 -5.33 -5.68 -10.13
CA LYS A 79 -6.79 -5.74 -10.31
C LYS A 79 -7.38 -6.93 -9.56
N SER A 80 -6.84 -8.13 -9.74
CA SER A 80 -7.38 -9.35 -9.11
C SER A 80 -7.29 -9.29 -7.58
N PHE A 81 -6.16 -8.83 -7.05
CA PHE A 81 -5.97 -8.66 -5.62
C PHE A 81 -6.96 -7.63 -5.07
N TYR A 82 -7.08 -6.45 -5.69
CA TYR A 82 -8.01 -5.41 -5.25
C TYR A 82 -9.48 -5.87 -5.27
N HIS A 83 -9.89 -6.59 -6.32
CA HIS A 83 -11.26 -7.12 -6.42
C HIS A 83 -11.60 -8.16 -5.35
N THR A 84 -10.60 -8.86 -4.79
CA THR A 84 -10.81 -9.84 -3.71
C THR A 84 -11.37 -9.18 -2.44
N PHE A 85 -11.10 -7.90 -2.20
CA PHE A 85 -11.56 -7.15 -1.02
C PHE A 85 -12.94 -6.50 -1.18
N THR A 86 -13.65 -6.78 -2.28
CA THR A 86 -14.96 -6.19 -2.57
C THR A 86 -14.89 -4.64 -2.60
N PRO A 87 -14.38 -4.03 -3.69
CA PRO A 87 -14.04 -2.60 -3.78
C PRO A 87 -15.11 -1.62 -3.31
N LYS A 88 -16.40 -1.97 -3.41
CA LYS A 88 -17.52 -1.17 -2.90
C LYS A 88 -17.47 -0.89 -1.39
N ASN A 89 -16.69 -1.68 -0.63
CA ASN A 89 -16.48 -1.52 0.79
C ASN A 89 -15.32 -0.57 1.11
N ASP A 90 -14.55 -0.12 0.10
CA ASP A 90 -13.54 0.92 0.27
C ASP A 90 -14.19 2.30 0.38
N LYS A 91 -14.78 2.54 1.56
CA LYS A 91 -15.45 3.80 1.92
C LYS A 91 -14.68 4.58 2.97
N LEU A 92 -13.46 4.17 3.29
CA LEU A 92 -12.76 4.70 4.46
C LEU A 92 -12.40 6.18 4.26
N LEU A 93 -11.89 6.53 3.07
CA LEU A 93 -11.61 7.92 2.73
C LEU A 93 -12.89 8.76 2.70
N GLU A 94 -13.93 8.27 2.01
CA GLU A 94 -15.24 8.93 1.95
C GLU A 94 -15.80 9.22 3.36
N THR A 95 -15.78 8.22 4.24
CA THR A 95 -16.25 8.33 5.63
C THR A 95 -15.38 9.30 6.43
N ALA A 96 -14.06 9.28 6.23
CA ALA A 96 -13.15 10.19 6.92
C ALA A 96 -13.38 11.64 6.49
N ILE A 97 -13.58 11.91 5.18
CA ILE A 97 -13.89 13.26 4.70
C ILE A 97 -15.25 13.73 5.24
N ALA A 98 -16.27 12.87 5.20
CA ALA A 98 -17.59 13.20 5.76
C ALA A 98 -17.52 13.53 7.27
N LYS A 99 -16.77 12.74 8.06
CA LYS A 99 -16.49 13.05 9.47
C LYS A 99 -15.72 14.36 9.64
N LEU A 100 -14.75 14.61 8.78
CA LEU A 100 -13.94 15.82 8.84
C LEU A 100 -14.79 17.06 8.60
N GLU A 101 -15.83 16.98 7.79
CA GLU A 101 -16.73 18.09 7.45
C GLU A 101 -17.87 18.31 8.45
N ASP A 102 -18.28 17.27 9.20
CA ASP A 102 -19.39 17.34 10.15
C ASP A 102 -18.99 17.93 11.52
N ASP A 103 -19.41 19.18 11.77
CA ASP A 103 -19.16 19.89 13.04
C ASP A 103 -19.73 19.14 14.26
N LYS A 104 -20.86 18.44 14.12
CA LYS A 104 -21.51 17.74 15.23
C LYS A 104 -20.63 16.61 15.77
N VAL A 105 -19.85 15.96 14.90
CA VAL A 105 -18.91 14.92 15.29
C VAL A 105 -17.83 15.48 16.23
N TRP A 106 -17.35 16.70 15.95
CA TRP A 106 -16.28 17.34 16.73
C TRP A 106 -16.81 17.96 18.01
N GLU A 107 -17.98 18.59 17.97
CA GLU A 107 -18.67 19.11 19.16
C GLU A 107 -18.99 18.00 20.16
N ALA A 108 -19.43 16.83 19.68
CA ALA A 108 -19.69 15.66 20.52
C ALA A 108 -18.40 15.02 21.08
N ASN A 109 -17.23 15.33 20.52
CA ASN A 109 -15.94 14.76 20.92
C ASN A 109 -14.89 15.86 21.16
N PRO A 110 -15.09 16.76 22.16
CA PRO A 110 -14.25 17.94 22.34
C PRO A 110 -12.79 17.62 22.72
N TYR A 111 -12.53 16.41 23.20
CA TYR A 111 -11.19 15.89 23.50
C TYR A 111 -10.41 15.46 22.25
N LYS A 112 -11.05 15.37 21.08
CA LYS A 112 -10.40 15.07 19.79
C LYS A 112 -10.23 16.34 18.97
N LYS A 113 -8.99 16.61 18.54
CA LYS A 113 -8.71 17.68 17.59
C LYS A 113 -9.25 17.35 16.20
N ARG A 114 -10.03 18.25 15.59
CA ARG A 114 -10.42 18.17 14.18
C ARG A 114 -9.17 18.10 13.28
N SER A 115 -8.95 16.92 12.71
CA SER A 115 -7.79 16.62 11.88
C SER A 115 -8.05 15.37 11.04
N LEU A 116 -7.34 15.23 9.92
CA LEU A 116 -7.42 14.03 9.08
C LEU A 116 -7.17 12.76 9.89
N ILE A 117 -6.14 12.73 10.74
CA ILE A 117 -5.80 11.57 11.56
C ILE A 117 -7.00 11.11 12.41
N ASN A 118 -7.66 12.04 13.10
CA ASN A 118 -8.81 11.71 13.93
C ASN A 118 -10.07 11.41 13.13
N ALA A 119 -10.17 11.88 11.89
CA ALA A 119 -11.27 11.55 11.00
C ALA A 119 -11.16 10.12 10.45
N PHE A 120 -9.93 9.61 10.28
CA PHE A 120 -9.64 8.21 9.93
C PHE A 120 -9.74 7.22 11.11
N ALA A 121 -9.93 7.73 12.33
CA ALA A 121 -10.14 6.95 13.55
C ALA A 121 -11.64 6.68 13.80
#